data_AF-A0A211Z3P1-F1
#
_entry.id   AF-A0A211Z3P1-F1
#
_cell.length_a   1.000
_cell.length_b   1.000
_cell.length_c   1.000
_cell.angle_alpha   90.00
_cell.angle_beta   90.00
_cell.angle_gamma   90.00
#
_symmetry.space_group_name_H-M   'P 1'
#
loop_
_entity.id
_entity.type
_entity.pdbx_description
1 polymer ?
#
loop_
_entity_poly.entity_id
_entity_poly.type
_entity_poly.pdbx_seq_one_letter_code
_entity_poly.pdbx_strand_id
1 'polypeptide(L)'
;MRISAPASALPFDSTDIRDYTGNALAALPNLIIGTMADDSLTGTAASDLILGLDGNDVIDAREGSGRDAEADIILAGRGNDTIDTGDNAIVLAGSGDDQLLIGGSSLIILGDGVDTVRIDADYPTGGENTIFGGAGDDVIDTQTHAVVANDRLYGGDGNDTINFMGNNTLVHGGAGNDLLYATVDVKAPTDNGRVYGDGGDDLIFLGGDDAFSPAGTHFELDGGDGNDTIMSNSRGSDQISGGAGNDVFVFNWIESSRPDDPDVITDFTFNAQEQDKIDLSILSEFPDWRPPINGLPSNLTFIGYDEFSGAGREVRLVSSGDGTDVVIDMGPTSYMRLVSIHLGGVTQELTTDAFLL
;
A
#
# COMPACT_ATOMS: atom_id res chain seq x y z
N MET A 1 -37.85 -25.97 -55.89
CA MET A 1 -37.73 -27.22 -55.10
C MET A 1 -36.98 -26.87 -53.83
N ARG A 2 -37.71 -26.61 -52.74
CA ARG A 2 -37.14 -26.29 -51.42
C ARG A 2 -36.77 -27.62 -50.75
N ILE A 3 -35.54 -27.74 -50.28
CA ILE A 3 -35.08 -28.87 -49.46
C ILE A 3 -35.23 -28.43 -48.01
N SER A 4 -36.17 -29.04 -47.29
CA SER A 4 -36.36 -28.87 -45.86
C SER A 4 -35.33 -29.71 -45.10
N ALA A 5 -34.63 -29.11 -44.13
CA ALA A 5 -33.84 -29.83 -43.14
C ALA A 5 -34.76 -30.35 -42.01
N PRO A 6 -34.53 -31.54 -41.44
CA PRO A 6 -35.26 -31.98 -40.25
C PRO A 6 -34.73 -31.26 -39.02
N ALA A 7 -35.63 -30.69 -38.23
CA ALA A 7 -35.36 -30.24 -36.88
C ALA A 7 -35.19 -31.48 -35.98
N SER A 8 -33.95 -31.82 -35.63
CA SER A 8 -33.67 -32.62 -34.44
C SER A 8 -33.24 -31.68 -33.33
N ALA A 9 -34.21 -31.04 -32.69
CA ALA A 9 -34.02 -30.54 -31.35
C ALA A 9 -33.75 -31.78 -30.46
N LEU A 10 -32.60 -31.81 -29.80
CA LEU A 10 -32.45 -32.67 -28.63
C LEU A 10 -33.53 -32.18 -27.63
N PRO A 11 -34.44 -33.05 -27.15
CA PRO A 11 -35.37 -32.65 -26.13
C PRO A 11 -34.57 -32.50 -24.84
N PHE A 12 -34.24 -31.27 -24.47
CA PHE A 12 -33.99 -30.98 -23.07
C PHE A 12 -35.34 -31.09 -22.37
N ASP A 13 -35.59 -32.25 -21.80
CA ASP A 13 -36.67 -32.47 -20.86
C ASP A 13 -36.26 -31.86 -19.53
N SER A 14 -36.99 -30.84 -19.06
CA SER A 14 -36.74 -30.19 -17.77
C SER A 14 -36.91 -31.13 -16.58
N THR A 15 -37.34 -32.39 -16.80
CA THR A 15 -37.46 -33.42 -15.77
C THR A 15 -36.21 -34.31 -15.61
N ASP A 16 -35.16 -34.12 -16.44
CA ASP A 16 -33.93 -34.92 -16.37
C ASP A 16 -32.86 -34.35 -15.42
N ILE A 17 -33.15 -33.21 -14.77
CA ILE A 17 -32.43 -32.81 -13.54
C ILE A 17 -33.00 -33.65 -12.40
N ARG A 18 -32.52 -34.89 -12.29
CA ARG A 18 -32.73 -35.67 -11.08
C ARG A 18 -31.89 -35.06 -9.97
N ASP A 19 -32.59 -34.40 -9.05
CA ASP A 19 -32.10 -33.96 -7.75
C ASP A 19 -31.51 -35.16 -6.98
N TYR A 20 -30.22 -35.41 -7.23
CA TYR A 20 -29.44 -36.37 -6.49
C TYR A 20 -28.97 -35.65 -5.22
N THR A 21 -29.79 -35.78 -4.18
CA THR A 21 -29.65 -35.16 -2.86
C THR A 21 -30.03 -33.67 -2.86
N GLY A 22 -31.17 -33.34 -2.26
CA GLY A 22 -31.70 -31.97 -2.07
C GLY A 22 -30.83 -31.03 -1.22
N ASN A 23 -29.52 -31.26 -1.19
CA ASN A 23 -28.48 -30.41 -0.62
C ASN A 23 -27.61 -29.74 -1.69
N ALA A 24 -27.64 -30.16 -2.97
CA ALA A 24 -26.76 -29.58 -4.00
C ALA A 24 -27.28 -28.24 -4.56
N LEU A 25 -28.60 -28.03 -4.61
CA LEU A 25 -29.22 -26.75 -4.98
C LEU A 25 -29.24 -25.73 -3.84
N ALA A 26 -29.18 -26.19 -2.59
CA ALA A 26 -29.07 -25.33 -1.41
C ALA A 26 -27.65 -24.80 -1.18
N ALA A 27 -26.68 -25.19 -2.02
CA ALA A 27 -25.29 -24.76 -1.99
C ALA A 27 -24.91 -23.88 -3.19
N LEU A 28 -25.89 -23.49 -4.02
CA LEU A 28 -25.68 -22.52 -5.10
C LEU A 28 -25.98 -21.12 -4.56
N PRO A 29 -25.21 -20.09 -4.97
CA PRO A 29 -25.50 -18.72 -4.58
C PRO A 29 -26.86 -18.28 -5.15
N ASN A 30 -27.59 -17.38 -4.46
CA ASN A 30 -28.79 -16.81 -5.07
C ASN A 30 -28.39 -15.89 -6.21
N LEU A 31 -29.14 -15.94 -7.31
CA LEU A 31 -28.85 -15.13 -8.48
C LEU A 31 -29.69 -13.85 -8.47
N ILE A 32 -29.01 -12.70 -8.45
CA ILE A 32 -29.59 -11.36 -8.55
C ILE A 32 -29.04 -10.72 -9.81
N ILE A 33 -29.93 -10.24 -10.68
CA ILE A 33 -29.55 -9.65 -11.97
C ILE A 33 -30.28 -8.32 -12.12
N GLY A 34 -29.51 -7.26 -12.36
CA GLY A 34 -29.99 -5.95 -12.78
C GLY A 34 -30.39 -5.93 -14.26
N THR A 35 -30.32 -4.74 -14.82
CA THR A 35 -30.70 -4.37 -16.18
C THR A 35 -29.53 -3.64 -16.84
N MET A 36 -29.76 -2.98 -17.97
CA MET A 36 -28.70 -2.19 -18.63
C MET A 36 -28.83 -0.70 -18.29
N ALA A 37 -29.45 -0.40 -17.15
CA ALA A 37 -29.73 0.94 -16.66
C ALA A 37 -29.46 0.94 -15.15
N ASP A 38 -29.29 2.12 -14.56
CA ASP A 38 -29.03 2.29 -13.12
C ASP A 38 -30.03 1.51 -12.25
N ASP A 39 -29.53 0.51 -11.54
CA ASP A 39 -30.29 -0.37 -10.67
C ASP A 39 -29.96 -0.16 -9.18
N SER A 40 -30.88 -0.59 -8.32
CA SER A 40 -30.62 -0.75 -6.89
C SER A 40 -30.82 -2.22 -6.55
N LEU A 41 -29.69 -2.91 -6.36
CA LEU A 41 -29.65 -4.34 -6.11
C LEU A 41 -29.35 -4.57 -4.63
N THR A 42 -30.04 -5.54 -4.05
CA THR A 42 -29.79 -5.90 -2.66
C THR A 42 -29.75 -7.39 -2.49
N GLY A 43 -28.63 -7.86 -1.94
CA GLY A 43 -28.36 -9.23 -1.54
C GLY A 43 -29.24 -9.71 -0.38
N THR A 44 -28.95 -10.92 0.03
CA THR A 44 -29.58 -11.68 1.08
C THR A 44 -28.57 -11.90 2.20
N ALA A 45 -28.83 -12.83 3.12
CA ALA A 45 -27.87 -13.20 4.17
C ALA A 45 -27.11 -14.49 3.84
N ALA A 46 -27.31 -15.03 2.63
CA ALA A 46 -26.64 -16.21 2.09
C ALA A 46 -25.79 -15.78 0.89
N SER A 47 -24.86 -16.62 0.44
CA SER A 47 -24.05 -16.32 -0.75
C SER A 47 -24.94 -15.93 -1.92
N ASP A 48 -24.62 -14.81 -2.55
CA ASP A 48 -25.27 -14.30 -3.74
C ASP A 48 -24.29 -14.17 -4.91
N LEU A 49 -24.82 -14.30 -6.11
CA LEU A 49 -24.20 -13.87 -7.35
C LEU A 49 -25.00 -12.68 -7.86
N ILE A 50 -24.41 -11.49 -7.75
CA ILE A 50 -25.04 -10.23 -8.12
C ILE A 50 -24.42 -9.74 -9.44
N LEU A 51 -25.27 -9.52 -10.45
CA LEU A 51 -24.88 -9.00 -11.75
C LEU A 51 -25.51 -7.61 -11.96
N GLY A 52 -24.72 -6.54 -11.97
CA GLY A 52 -25.17 -5.17 -12.25
C GLY A 52 -25.49 -4.97 -13.74
N LEU A 53 -24.50 -5.29 -14.59
CA LEU A 53 -24.45 -5.20 -16.07
C LEU A 53 -23.98 -3.83 -16.60
N ASP A 54 -24.84 -3.01 -17.19
CA ASP A 54 -24.49 -1.65 -17.64
C ASP A 54 -25.34 -0.67 -16.80
N GLY A 55 -24.84 0.52 -16.51
CA GLY A 55 -25.57 1.51 -15.71
C GLY A 55 -24.77 1.88 -14.45
N ASN A 56 -25.16 2.95 -13.77
CA ASN A 56 -24.54 3.30 -12.50
C ASN A 56 -25.35 2.64 -11.38
N ASP A 57 -24.90 1.48 -10.93
CA ASP A 57 -25.65 0.63 -10.01
C ASP A 57 -25.32 0.94 -8.56
N VAL A 58 -26.30 0.71 -7.69
CA VAL A 58 -26.11 0.67 -6.23
C VAL A 58 -26.33 -0.75 -5.77
N ILE A 59 -25.25 -1.40 -5.30
CA ILE A 59 -25.25 -2.80 -4.87
C ILE A 59 -24.99 -2.84 -3.36
N ASP A 60 -25.94 -3.38 -2.60
CA ASP A 60 -25.77 -3.73 -1.19
C ASP A 60 -25.82 -5.24 -1.08
N ALA A 61 -24.67 -5.91 -0.97
CA ALA A 61 -24.60 -7.36 -0.90
C ALA A 61 -25.08 -7.91 0.46
N ARG A 62 -25.10 -7.05 1.50
CA ARG A 62 -25.40 -7.35 2.90
C ARG A 62 -24.45 -8.37 3.53
N GLU A 63 -24.51 -8.46 4.86
CA GLU A 63 -23.73 -9.43 5.61
C GLU A 63 -24.29 -10.86 5.50
N GLY A 64 -23.40 -11.82 5.21
CA GLY A 64 -23.62 -13.21 5.58
C GLY A 64 -23.61 -13.36 7.11
N SER A 65 -24.72 -13.74 7.74
CA SER A 65 -24.74 -13.82 9.21
C SER A 65 -23.93 -15.03 9.72
N GLY A 66 -22.71 -14.82 10.24
CA GLY A 66 -21.96 -15.87 10.95
C GLY A 66 -20.43 -15.81 10.81
N ARG A 67 -19.73 -16.74 11.49
CA ARG A 67 -18.27 -16.90 11.38
C ARG A 67 -17.82 -17.56 10.06
N ASP A 68 -18.78 -18.09 9.32
CA ASP A 68 -18.65 -18.69 8.00
C ASP A 68 -19.52 -17.88 7.02
N ALA A 69 -19.51 -16.54 7.13
CA ALA A 69 -20.22 -15.66 6.22
C ALA A 69 -19.87 -16.08 4.78
N GLU A 70 -20.90 -16.51 4.08
CA GLU A 70 -20.82 -17.09 2.76
C GLU A 70 -20.46 -15.94 1.79
N ALA A 71 -19.34 -16.10 1.06
CA ALA A 71 -18.82 -15.05 0.19
C ALA A 71 -19.80 -14.73 -0.94
N ASP A 72 -20.07 -13.44 -1.14
CA ASP A 72 -20.80 -12.95 -2.30
C ASP A 72 -19.86 -12.79 -3.51
N ILE A 73 -20.41 -13.02 -4.71
CA ILE A 73 -19.73 -12.72 -5.97
C ILE A 73 -20.49 -11.59 -6.65
N ILE A 74 -19.79 -10.48 -6.87
CA ILE A 74 -20.36 -9.27 -7.47
C ILE A 74 -19.67 -9.00 -8.79
N LEU A 75 -20.46 -8.86 -9.85
CA LEU A 75 -20.04 -8.44 -11.18
C LEU A 75 -20.81 -7.17 -11.51
N ALA A 76 -20.26 -5.99 -11.21
CA ALA A 76 -21.00 -4.73 -11.33
C ALA A 76 -21.15 -4.32 -12.80
N GLY A 77 -20.05 -4.33 -13.56
CA GLY A 77 -20.05 -4.28 -15.02
C GLY A 77 -19.57 -2.94 -15.55
N ARG A 78 -20.40 -2.22 -16.34
CA ARG A 78 -20.03 -0.90 -16.83
C ARG A 78 -20.85 0.17 -16.14
N GLY A 79 -20.23 1.31 -15.90
CA GLY A 79 -20.84 2.46 -15.27
C GLY A 79 -20.09 2.76 -13.99
N ASN A 80 -20.50 3.83 -13.32
CA ASN A 80 -19.89 4.23 -12.06
C ASN A 80 -20.74 3.64 -10.93
N ASP A 81 -20.29 2.52 -10.40
CA ASP A 81 -21.05 1.71 -9.45
C ASP A 81 -20.71 2.08 -8.01
N THR A 82 -21.68 1.90 -7.11
CA THR A 82 -21.48 2.02 -5.66
C THR A 82 -21.82 0.70 -5.00
N ILE A 83 -20.84 0.05 -4.39
CA ILE A 83 -20.94 -1.32 -3.91
C ILE A 83 -20.57 -1.37 -2.43
N ASP A 84 -21.51 -1.79 -1.60
CA ASP A 84 -21.23 -2.34 -0.27
C ASP A 84 -21.13 -3.85 -0.42
N THR A 85 -19.92 -4.39 -0.20
CA THR A 85 -19.66 -5.80 -0.45
C THR A 85 -20.09 -6.70 0.69
N GLY A 86 -20.44 -6.14 1.85
CA GLY A 86 -20.48 -6.90 3.09
C GLY A 86 -19.14 -7.58 3.38
N ASP A 87 -19.19 -8.71 4.08
CA ASP A 87 -18.02 -9.47 4.50
C ASP A 87 -17.60 -10.53 3.47
N ASN A 88 -16.28 -10.58 3.19
CA ASN A 88 -15.63 -11.65 2.44
C ASN A 88 -16.09 -11.83 0.97
N ALA A 89 -16.18 -10.74 0.21
CA ALA A 89 -16.67 -10.78 -1.16
C ALA A 89 -15.58 -11.04 -2.20
N ILE A 90 -16.02 -11.51 -3.38
CA ILE A 90 -15.25 -11.46 -4.63
C ILE A 90 -15.93 -10.46 -5.56
N VAL A 91 -15.24 -9.39 -5.91
CA VAL A 91 -15.82 -8.31 -6.73
C VAL A 91 -15.00 -8.09 -8.00
N LEU A 92 -15.69 -8.01 -9.13
CA LEU A 92 -15.19 -7.39 -10.34
C LEU A 92 -16.08 -6.18 -10.61
N ALA A 93 -15.55 -4.98 -10.39
CA ALA A 93 -16.31 -3.74 -10.53
C ALA A 93 -16.52 -3.42 -12.03
N GLY A 94 -15.45 -3.45 -12.82
CA GLY A 94 -15.50 -3.50 -14.28
C GLY A 94 -14.96 -2.23 -14.92
N SER A 95 -15.81 -1.38 -15.49
CA SER A 95 -15.35 -0.13 -16.10
C SER A 95 -16.21 1.05 -15.70
N GLY A 96 -15.60 2.18 -15.41
CA GLY A 96 -16.24 3.37 -14.85
C GLY A 96 -15.60 3.70 -13.51
N ASP A 97 -15.97 4.83 -12.92
CA ASP A 97 -15.38 5.28 -11.66
C ASP A 97 -16.18 4.67 -10.49
N ASP A 98 -15.71 3.56 -9.94
CA ASP A 98 -16.41 2.73 -8.98
C ASP A 98 -16.05 3.06 -7.52
N GLN A 99 -17.02 2.91 -6.62
CA GLN A 99 -16.85 3.13 -5.19
C GLN A 99 -17.23 1.88 -4.40
N LEU A 100 -16.25 1.29 -3.73
CA LEU A 100 -16.42 0.08 -2.95
C LEU A 100 -16.20 0.35 -1.45
N LEU A 101 -17.15 -0.11 -0.67
CA LEU A 101 -17.06 -0.25 0.77
C LEU A 101 -16.92 -1.75 1.07
N ILE A 102 -15.79 -2.15 1.67
CA ILE A 102 -15.45 -3.57 1.86
C ILE A 102 -15.37 -3.97 3.34
N GLY A 103 -15.85 -5.18 3.63
CA GLY A 103 -15.74 -5.84 4.93
C GLY A 103 -14.99 -7.17 4.86
N GLY A 104 -14.54 -7.67 6.00
CA GLY A 104 -13.88 -8.98 6.12
C GLY A 104 -12.62 -9.14 5.27
N SER A 105 -12.46 -10.32 4.66
CA SER A 105 -11.34 -10.70 3.76
C SER A 105 -11.83 -10.79 2.31
N SER A 106 -11.60 -9.76 1.50
CA SER A 106 -12.17 -9.66 0.16
C SER A 106 -11.12 -9.74 -0.95
N LEU A 107 -11.54 -10.24 -2.13
CA LEU A 107 -10.78 -10.17 -3.38
C LEU A 107 -11.48 -9.19 -4.32
N ILE A 108 -10.82 -8.08 -4.60
CA ILE A 108 -11.37 -6.96 -5.36
C ILE A 108 -10.54 -6.73 -6.61
N ILE A 109 -11.21 -6.60 -7.75
CA ILE A 109 -10.64 -6.15 -9.03
C ILE A 109 -11.51 -4.99 -9.50
N LEU A 110 -10.99 -3.76 -9.50
CA LEU A 110 -11.78 -2.58 -9.85
C LEU A 110 -11.89 -2.45 -11.38
N GLY A 111 -10.77 -2.37 -12.10
CA GLY A 111 -10.76 -2.46 -13.56
C GLY A 111 -10.36 -1.15 -14.22
N ASP A 112 -11.14 -0.66 -15.18
CA ASP A 112 -10.83 0.60 -15.88
C ASP A 112 -11.62 1.76 -15.26
N GLY A 113 -10.99 2.83 -14.80
CA GLY A 113 -11.69 3.97 -14.21
C GLY A 113 -10.88 4.62 -13.10
N VAL A 114 -11.41 5.70 -12.51
CA VAL A 114 -10.84 6.24 -11.27
C VAL A 114 -11.63 5.69 -10.10
N ASP A 115 -11.11 4.62 -9.51
CA ASP A 115 -11.83 3.82 -8.54
C ASP A 115 -11.47 4.19 -7.11
N THR A 116 -12.33 3.82 -6.16
CA THR A 116 -12.07 4.03 -4.75
C THR A 116 -12.53 2.85 -3.91
N VAL A 117 -11.62 2.28 -3.11
CA VAL A 117 -11.91 1.25 -2.12
C VAL A 117 -11.65 1.78 -0.71
N ARG A 118 -12.61 1.57 0.19
CA ARG A 118 -12.43 1.81 1.63
C ARG A 118 -12.89 0.62 2.44
N ILE A 119 -12.19 0.34 3.55
CA ILE A 119 -12.68 -0.59 4.57
C ILE A 119 -13.82 0.07 5.35
N ASP A 120 -14.90 -0.66 5.58
CA ASP A 120 -15.95 -0.20 6.47
C ASP A 120 -15.49 -0.26 7.93
N ALA A 121 -15.38 0.92 8.53
CA ALA A 121 -14.94 1.13 9.91
C ALA A 121 -15.87 0.51 10.96
N ASP A 122 -17.12 0.20 10.61
CA ASP A 122 -18.07 -0.46 11.50
C ASP A 122 -17.79 -1.98 11.63
N TYR A 123 -16.93 -2.56 10.79
CA TYR A 123 -16.56 -3.98 10.86
C TYR A 123 -15.30 -4.20 11.74
N PRO A 124 -15.44 -4.81 12.92
CA PRO A 124 -14.35 -4.97 13.88
C PRO A 124 -13.39 -6.13 13.53
N THR A 125 -13.59 -6.81 12.41
CA THR A 125 -12.76 -7.92 11.94
C THR A 125 -12.16 -7.55 10.59
N GLY A 126 -11.13 -6.71 10.60
CA GLY A 126 -10.26 -6.55 9.43
C GLY A 126 -9.77 -7.93 8.99
N GLY A 127 -10.06 -8.29 7.75
CA GLY A 127 -9.57 -9.51 7.11
C GLY A 127 -8.41 -9.21 6.17
N GLU A 128 -7.74 -10.26 5.67
CA GLU A 128 -6.68 -10.11 4.68
C GLU A 128 -7.32 -9.84 3.32
N ASN A 129 -7.08 -8.65 2.75
CA ASN A 129 -7.65 -8.26 1.47
C ASN A 129 -6.63 -8.41 0.35
N THR A 130 -7.12 -8.70 -0.85
CA THR A 130 -6.35 -8.56 -2.09
C THR A 130 -7.11 -7.63 -3.03
N ILE A 131 -6.52 -6.48 -3.33
CA ILE A 131 -7.16 -5.41 -4.10
C ILE A 131 -6.26 -5.07 -5.28
N PHE A 132 -6.84 -5.09 -6.48
CA PHE A 132 -6.24 -4.60 -7.71
C PHE A 132 -7.04 -3.39 -8.19
N GLY A 133 -6.39 -2.22 -8.29
CA GLY A 133 -6.98 -1.00 -8.84
C GLY A 133 -7.27 -1.20 -10.33
N GLY A 134 -6.23 -1.31 -11.14
CA GLY A 134 -6.38 -1.61 -12.55
C GLY A 134 -5.83 -0.47 -13.39
N ALA A 135 -6.67 0.23 -14.13
CA ALA A 135 -6.25 1.34 -14.98
C ALA A 135 -6.99 2.62 -14.62
N GLY A 136 -6.26 3.66 -14.26
CA GLY A 136 -6.75 4.96 -13.83
C GLY A 136 -6.10 5.37 -12.51
N ASP A 137 -6.36 6.60 -12.07
CA ASP A 137 -5.74 7.13 -10.84
C ASP A 137 -6.56 6.69 -9.61
N ASP A 138 -6.30 5.50 -9.07
CA ASP A 138 -7.14 4.85 -8.06
C ASP A 138 -6.84 5.27 -6.62
N VAL A 139 -7.80 5.08 -5.72
CA VAL A 139 -7.63 5.29 -4.28
C VAL A 139 -7.96 4.02 -3.50
N ILE A 140 -6.95 3.42 -2.88
CA ILE A 140 -7.09 2.23 -2.05
C ILE A 140 -6.79 2.61 -0.60
N ASP A 141 -7.80 2.58 0.27
CA ASP A 141 -7.67 2.93 1.70
C ASP A 141 -8.08 1.76 2.58
N THR A 142 -7.10 0.99 3.06
CA THR A 142 -7.31 -0.16 3.95
C THR A 142 -7.02 0.13 5.42
N GLN A 143 -6.95 1.41 5.80
CA GLN A 143 -6.67 1.78 7.17
C GLN A 143 -7.82 1.37 8.13
N THR A 144 -7.50 0.58 9.17
CA THR A 144 -8.45 0.26 10.24
C THR A 144 -7.87 0.56 11.63
N HIS A 145 -8.71 0.94 12.59
CA HIS A 145 -8.26 1.19 13.97
C HIS A 145 -8.29 -0.06 14.87
N ALA A 146 -8.78 -1.19 14.36
CA ALA A 146 -9.21 -2.32 15.19
C ALA A 146 -8.40 -3.60 14.97
N VAL A 147 -8.02 -3.91 13.73
CA VAL A 147 -7.36 -5.17 13.40
C VAL A 147 -6.23 -4.96 12.40
N VAL A 148 -5.09 -5.53 12.75
CA VAL A 148 -3.91 -5.68 11.92
C VAL A 148 -4.17 -6.82 10.91
N ALA A 149 -4.25 -6.49 9.62
CA ALA A 149 -4.36 -7.45 8.51
C ALA A 149 -3.12 -7.42 7.61
N ASN A 150 -2.87 -8.52 6.90
CA ASN A 150 -1.80 -8.65 5.90
C ASN A 150 -2.39 -8.49 4.50
N ASP A 151 -2.61 -7.25 4.07
CA ASP A 151 -3.24 -7.00 2.78
C ASP A 151 -2.25 -7.18 1.62
N ARG A 152 -2.79 -7.33 0.41
CA ARG A 152 -2.06 -7.28 -0.85
C ARG A 152 -2.70 -6.24 -1.75
N LEU A 153 -2.03 -5.13 -1.96
CA LEU A 153 -2.57 -3.96 -2.63
C LEU A 153 -1.75 -3.69 -3.88
N TYR A 154 -2.44 -3.50 -5.00
CA TYR A 154 -1.84 -3.19 -6.29
C TYR A 154 -2.62 -2.02 -6.88
N GLY A 155 -1.97 -0.89 -7.12
CA GLY A 155 -2.57 0.28 -7.79
C GLY A 155 -2.86 -0.05 -9.25
N GLY A 156 -1.83 -0.25 -10.05
CA GLY A 156 -1.96 -0.66 -11.45
C GLY A 156 -1.38 0.39 -12.38
N ASP A 157 -2.05 0.68 -13.50
CA ASP A 157 -1.66 1.76 -14.41
C ASP A 157 -2.36 3.05 -13.97
N GLY A 158 -1.63 4.12 -13.63
CA GLY A 158 -2.20 5.39 -13.17
C GLY A 158 -1.37 6.01 -12.05
N ASN A 159 -1.77 7.19 -11.57
CA ASN A 159 -1.15 7.78 -10.39
C ASN A 159 -2.02 7.46 -9.19
N ASP A 160 -1.72 6.34 -8.54
CA ASP A 160 -2.55 5.75 -7.50
C ASP A 160 -2.22 6.34 -6.13
N THR A 161 -3.20 6.29 -5.23
CA THR A 161 -3.03 6.62 -3.82
C THR A 161 -3.39 5.43 -2.97
N ILE A 162 -2.40 4.85 -2.30
CA ILE A 162 -2.59 3.68 -1.44
C ILE A 162 -2.28 4.06 0.02
N ASN A 163 -3.33 4.07 0.84
CA ASN A 163 -3.25 4.21 2.29
C ASN A 163 -3.45 2.86 2.95
N PHE A 164 -2.46 2.40 3.72
CA PHE A 164 -2.50 1.08 4.33
C PHE A 164 -1.96 1.09 5.75
N MET A 165 -2.14 -0.03 6.44
CA MET A 165 -1.49 -0.28 7.72
C MET A 165 -0.18 -1.02 7.54
N GLY A 166 0.86 -0.56 8.24
CA GLY A 166 2.24 -1.04 8.11
C GLY A 166 2.57 -2.43 8.69
N ASN A 167 1.66 -3.40 8.59
CA ASN A 167 1.94 -4.79 8.96
C ASN A 167 2.66 -5.52 7.81
N ASN A 168 2.62 -6.86 7.73
CA ASN A 168 3.10 -7.65 6.58
C ASN A 168 2.19 -7.52 5.34
N THR A 169 1.76 -6.28 5.09
CA THR A 169 1.10 -5.82 3.89
C THR A 169 2.11 -5.76 2.76
N LEU A 170 1.69 -6.24 1.59
CA LEU A 170 2.43 -6.09 0.34
C LEU A 170 1.74 -5.00 -0.48
N VAL A 171 2.49 -3.98 -0.88
CA VAL A 171 1.99 -2.89 -1.72
C VAL A 171 2.85 -2.77 -2.97
N HIS A 172 2.17 -2.62 -4.09
CA HIS A 172 2.72 -2.26 -5.39
C HIS A 172 1.96 -1.03 -5.90
N GLY A 173 2.66 0.06 -6.17
CA GLY A 173 2.08 1.24 -6.83
C GLY A 173 1.68 0.87 -8.26
N GLY A 174 2.67 0.53 -9.07
CA GLY A 174 2.46 0.05 -10.43
C GLY A 174 3.12 0.97 -11.44
N ALA A 175 2.41 1.39 -12.46
CA ALA A 175 2.93 2.29 -13.48
C ALA A 175 2.28 3.67 -13.36
N GLY A 176 3.07 4.69 -13.08
CA GLY A 176 2.65 6.07 -12.87
C GLY A 176 3.27 6.60 -11.58
N ASN A 177 2.96 7.84 -11.23
CA ASN A 177 3.58 8.49 -10.07
C ASN A 177 2.69 8.31 -8.85
N ASP A 178 3.00 7.32 -8.04
CA ASP A 178 2.13 6.84 -6.97
C ASP A 178 2.41 7.52 -5.64
N LEU A 179 1.37 7.61 -4.82
CA LEU A 179 1.45 8.02 -3.41
C LEU A 179 1.16 6.81 -2.52
N LEU A 180 2.21 6.23 -1.98
CA LEU A 180 2.13 5.07 -1.09
C LEU A 180 2.41 5.51 0.34
N TYR A 181 1.40 5.48 1.22
CA TYR A 181 1.63 5.84 2.60
C TYR A 181 1.03 4.87 3.61
N ALA A 182 1.86 4.51 4.58
CA ALA A 182 1.46 3.61 5.67
C ALA A 182 1.26 4.39 6.95
N THR A 183 0.17 4.10 7.67
CA THR A 183 0.10 4.41 9.10
C THR A 183 0.47 3.20 9.93
N VAL A 184 1.42 3.40 10.82
CA VAL A 184 1.96 2.36 11.71
C VAL A 184 1.35 2.59 13.11
N ASP A 185 0.24 1.91 13.44
CA ASP A 185 -0.29 1.82 14.81
C ASP A 185 0.06 0.43 15.37
N VAL A 186 1.18 0.32 16.08
CA VAL A 186 1.60 -0.97 16.65
C VAL A 186 1.74 -0.92 18.16
N LYS A 187 0.76 -1.55 18.81
CA LYS A 187 0.88 -2.07 20.18
C LYS A 187 1.72 -3.34 20.28
N ALA A 188 2.23 -3.87 19.17
CA ALA A 188 3.14 -5.02 19.13
C ALA A 188 4.01 -4.95 17.89
N PRO A 189 5.30 -5.36 17.94
CA PRO A 189 6.13 -5.43 16.74
C PRO A 189 5.47 -6.35 15.72
N THR A 190 5.15 -5.82 14.55
CA THR A 190 4.59 -6.59 13.45
C THR A 190 5.60 -6.70 12.33
N ASP A 191 5.52 -7.85 11.67
CA ASP A 191 6.32 -8.31 10.55
C ASP A 191 6.50 -7.28 9.43
N ASN A 192 7.55 -7.49 8.65
CA ASN A 192 8.05 -6.57 7.63
C ASN A 192 7.08 -6.39 6.46
N GLY A 193 6.45 -5.22 6.39
CA GLY A 193 5.75 -4.79 5.18
C GLY A 193 6.72 -4.66 4.01
N ARG A 194 6.21 -4.86 2.81
CA ARG A 194 6.94 -4.66 1.55
C ARG A 194 6.19 -3.66 0.71
N VAL A 195 6.90 -2.64 0.25
CA VAL A 195 6.32 -1.53 -0.50
C VAL A 195 7.20 -1.26 -1.70
N TYR A 196 6.61 -1.39 -2.88
CA TYR A 196 7.25 -1.16 -4.16
C TYR A 196 6.49 -0.03 -4.86
N GLY A 197 7.18 1.06 -5.26
CA GLY A 197 6.62 2.08 -6.15
C GLY A 197 6.40 1.53 -7.56
N ASP A 198 7.35 0.69 -7.99
CA ASP A 198 7.44 0.04 -9.29
C ASP A 198 7.92 0.98 -10.40
N GLY A 199 7.07 1.75 -11.08
CA GLY A 199 7.53 2.56 -12.21
C GLY A 199 6.86 3.92 -12.30
N GLY A 200 7.64 4.98 -12.13
CA GLY A 200 7.20 6.37 -12.14
C GLY A 200 7.99 7.13 -11.08
N ASP A 201 7.75 8.44 -10.95
CA ASP A 201 8.37 9.20 -9.85
C ASP A 201 7.46 9.10 -8.61
N ASP A 202 7.76 8.17 -7.71
CA ASP A 202 6.90 7.78 -6.60
C ASP A 202 7.20 8.52 -5.30
N LEU A 203 6.17 8.63 -4.45
CA LEU A 203 6.28 9.13 -3.08
C LEU A 203 5.89 8.03 -2.09
N ILE A 204 6.91 7.44 -1.44
CA ILE A 204 6.72 6.44 -0.41
C ILE A 204 6.90 7.10 0.97
N PHE A 205 5.85 7.12 1.77
CA PHE A 205 5.84 7.69 3.11
C PHE A 205 5.39 6.67 4.16
N LEU A 206 6.33 6.13 4.93
CA LEU A 206 6.00 5.30 6.08
C LEU A 206 6.00 6.17 7.34
N GLY A 207 4.84 6.40 7.93
CA GLY A 207 4.73 7.22 9.13
C GLY A 207 3.48 6.90 9.95
N GLY A 208 3.65 6.58 11.23
CA GLY A 208 2.53 6.38 12.16
C GLY A 208 2.90 6.83 13.56
N ASP A 209 1.90 6.98 14.43
CA ASP A 209 1.94 7.52 15.81
C ASP A 209 2.92 6.84 16.81
N ASP A 210 3.90 6.09 16.30
CA ASP A 210 4.84 5.23 16.99
C ASP A 210 6.00 5.96 17.70
N ALA A 211 5.73 7.12 18.28
CA ALA A 211 6.66 7.73 19.24
C ALA A 211 6.96 6.80 20.44
N PHE A 212 6.22 5.71 20.64
CA PHE A 212 6.16 4.97 21.91
C PHE A 212 6.34 3.44 21.86
N SER A 213 6.38 2.75 20.70
CA SER A 213 6.74 1.32 20.66
C SER A 213 8.25 1.15 20.86
N PRO A 214 8.68 0.22 21.74
CA PRO A 214 10.08 -0.10 21.94
C PRO A 214 10.65 -1.04 20.87
N ALA A 215 9.79 -1.70 20.08
CA ALA A 215 10.19 -2.58 18.99
C ALA A 215 9.64 -1.96 17.71
N GLY A 216 10.54 -1.37 16.92
CA GLY A 216 10.22 -0.79 15.62
C GLY A 216 9.71 -1.81 14.62
N THR A 217 9.20 -1.32 13.50
CA THR A 217 8.85 -2.10 12.30
C THR A 217 10.01 -2.06 11.33
N HIS A 218 10.29 -3.16 10.63
CA HIS A 218 11.34 -3.19 9.61
C HIS A 218 10.65 -3.35 8.25
N PHE A 219 10.80 -2.42 7.34
CA PHE A 219 10.23 -2.49 6.01
C PHE A 219 11.28 -2.88 4.97
N GLU A 220 10.80 -3.47 3.88
CA GLU A 220 11.54 -3.53 2.62
C GLU A 220 10.85 -2.56 1.67
N LEU A 221 11.58 -1.51 1.31
CA LEU A 221 11.14 -0.41 0.46
C LEU A 221 11.93 -0.42 -0.83
N ASP A 222 11.25 -0.26 -1.95
CA ASP A 222 11.86 -0.09 -3.27
C ASP A 222 11.08 0.97 -4.04
N GLY A 223 11.75 2.04 -4.48
CA GLY A 223 11.15 3.06 -5.34
C GLY A 223 10.81 2.45 -6.70
N GLY A 224 11.83 1.98 -7.40
CA GLY A 224 11.69 1.28 -8.68
C GLY A 224 12.31 2.09 -9.81
N ASP A 225 11.65 2.17 -10.96
CA ASP A 225 12.10 3.01 -12.08
C ASP A 225 11.56 4.44 -11.89
N GLY A 226 12.41 5.47 -11.76
CA GLY A 226 11.96 6.86 -11.63
C GLY A 226 12.80 7.66 -10.65
N ASN A 227 12.42 8.90 -10.37
CA ASN A 227 13.08 9.71 -9.35
C ASN A 227 12.22 9.72 -8.09
N ASP A 228 12.47 8.77 -7.22
CA ASP A 228 11.59 8.46 -6.11
C ASP A 228 11.93 9.29 -4.87
N THR A 229 10.92 9.57 -4.06
CA THR A 229 11.09 10.17 -2.74
C THR A 229 10.62 9.19 -1.69
N ILE A 230 11.57 8.68 -0.90
CA ILE A 230 11.31 7.66 0.11
C ILE A 230 11.58 8.23 1.48
N MET A 231 10.56 8.16 2.34
CA MET A 231 10.58 8.68 3.68
C MET A 231 10.17 7.60 4.67
N SER A 232 11.18 6.97 5.29
CA SER A 232 10.96 6.01 6.36
C SER A 232 11.00 6.71 7.72
N ASN A 233 9.82 6.93 8.32
CA ASN A 233 9.69 7.48 9.68
C ASN A 233 9.18 6.44 10.69
N SER A 234 9.28 5.15 10.36
CA SER A 234 9.18 4.07 11.33
C SER A 234 10.42 4.04 12.20
N ARG A 235 10.26 3.61 13.46
CA ARG A 235 11.40 3.05 14.19
C ARG A 235 11.70 1.68 13.60
N GLY A 236 12.95 1.25 13.62
CA GLY A 236 13.38 -0.07 13.17
C GLY A 236 14.44 0.06 12.10
N SER A 237 15.17 -1.01 11.80
CA SER A 237 16.12 -1.03 10.68
C SER A 237 15.39 -1.38 9.38
N ASP A 238 15.05 -0.36 8.60
CA ASP A 238 14.42 -0.51 7.30
C ASP A 238 15.47 -0.81 6.22
N GLN A 239 15.13 -1.67 5.25
CA GLN A 239 15.92 -1.89 4.05
C GLN A 239 15.29 -1.11 2.91
N ILE A 240 16.06 -0.21 2.31
CA ILE A 240 15.57 0.79 1.37
C ILE A 240 16.37 0.69 0.07
N SER A 241 15.68 0.67 -1.05
CA SER A 241 16.20 0.73 -2.41
C SER A 241 15.56 1.93 -3.09
N GLY A 242 16.36 2.78 -3.73
CA GLY A 242 15.82 3.82 -4.60
C GLY A 242 15.40 3.23 -5.94
N GLY A 243 16.20 2.30 -6.45
CA GLY A 243 16.04 1.73 -7.77
C GLY A 243 16.80 2.55 -8.82
N ALA A 244 16.18 2.78 -9.97
CA ALA A 244 16.80 3.43 -11.10
C ALA A 244 16.32 4.88 -11.23
N GLY A 245 17.18 5.83 -10.89
CA GLY A 245 16.96 7.25 -11.17
C GLY A 245 17.76 8.14 -10.25
N ASN A 246 17.21 9.29 -9.87
CA ASN A 246 17.85 10.16 -8.88
C ASN A 246 16.93 10.25 -7.67
N ASP A 247 17.20 9.40 -6.70
CA ASP A 247 16.27 9.18 -5.60
C ASP A 247 16.60 10.05 -4.40
N VAL A 248 15.59 10.33 -3.58
CA VAL A 248 15.71 11.16 -2.38
C VAL A 248 15.24 10.36 -1.17
N PHE A 249 16.18 10.07 -0.28
CA PHE A 249 15.93 9.39 0.99
C PHE A 249 15.79 10.43 2.10
N VAL A 250 14.57 10.62 2.60
CA VAL A 250 14.23 11.69 3.54
C VAL A 250 14.21 11.16 4.97
N PHE A 251 14.99 11.79 5.84
CA PHE A 251 14.99 11.53 7.28
C PHE A 251 14.59 12.80 8.03
N ASN A 252 13.38 12.81 8.61
CA ASN A 252 12.89 13.98 9.35
C ASN A 252 12.86 13.79 10.87
N TRP A 253 13.10 12.58 11.38
CA TRP A 253 12.98 12.27 12.81
C TRP A 253 14.18 11.45 13.29
N ILE A 254 14.82 11.89 14.37
CA ILE A 254 16.04 11.24 14.89
C ILE A 254 15.85 9.77 15.33
N GLU A 255 14.61 9.37 15.59
CA GLU A 255 14.31 8.02 16.05
C GLU A 255 14.01 7.06 14.90
N SER A 256 13.95 7.54 13.65
CA SER A 256 13.68 6.64 12.52
C SER A 256 14.87 5.70 12.26
N SER A 257 16.10 6.23 12.35
CA SER A 257 17.32 5.46 12.06
C SER A 257 18.36 5.56 13.17
N ARG A 258 18.22 4.72 14.21
CA ARG A 258 19.10 4.78 15.40
C ARG A 258 20.44 4.08 15.17
N PRO A 259 21.53 4.47 15.86
CA PRO A 259 22.83 3.80 15.71
C PRO A 259 22.87 2.31 16.10
N ASP A 260 21.97 1.86 16.98
CA ASP A 260 21.85 0.46 17.37
C ASP A 260 20.94 -0.36 16.44
N ASP A 261 20.18 0.32 15.57
CA ASP A 261 19.24 -0.27 14.62
C ASP A 261 19.06 0.67 13.41
N PRO A 262 20.12 0.84 12.57
CA PRO A 262 20.12 1.84 11.51
C PRO A 262 19.38 1.34 10.27
N ASP A 263 18.74 2.26 9.55
CA ASP A 263 18.25 2.01 8.20
C ASP A 263 19.42 1.74 7.25
N VAL A 264 19.15 0.89 6.26
CA VAL A 264 20.11 0.46 5.25
C VAL A 264 19.58 0.86 3.88
N ILE A 265 20.24 1.82 3.24
CA ILE A 265 20.03 2.11 1.82
C ILE A 265 20.95 1.20 1.03
N THR A 266 20.36 0.32 0.22
CA THR A 266 21.05 -0.86 -0.34
C THR A 266 21.75 -0.60 -1.68
N ASP A 267 21.35 0.43 -2.41
CA ASP A 267 21.76 0.71 -3.79
C ASP A 267 22.14 2.17 -4.06
N PHE A 268 22.34 2.99 -3.01
CA PHE A 268 22.64 4.42 -3.12
C PHE A 268 23.72 4.72 -4.16
N THR A 269 23.35 5.47 -5.18
CA THR A 269 24.20 5.79 -6.33
C THR A 269 24.45 7.28 -6.46
N PHE A 270 25.73 7.66 -6.46
CA PHE A 270 26.15 9.05 -6.61
C PHE A 270 27.32 9.18 -7.60
N ASN A 271 27.01 9.21 -8.90
CA ASN A 271 28.00 9.25 -9.97
C ASN A 271 27.59 10.23 -11.08
N ALA A 272 28.09 10.04 -12.31
CA ALA A 272 27.81 10.95 -13.42
C ALA A 272 26.46 10.68 -14.11
N GLN A 273 25.83 9.55 -13.83
CA GLN A 273 24.58 9.07 -14.41
C GLN A 273 23.41 9.25 -13.45
N GLU A 274 23.63 8.94 -12.17
CA GLU A 274 22.61 8.94 -11.11
C GLU A 274 23.16 9.68 -9.90
N GLN A 275 22.31 10.48 -9.25
CA GLN A 275 22.68 11.44 -8.21
C GLN A 275 21.71 11.41 -7.03
N ASP A 276 21.64 10.28 -6.36
CA ASP A 276 20.81 10.11 -5.17
C ASP A 276 21.19 11.09 -4.06
N LYS A 277 20.21 11.39 -3.22
CA LYS A 277 20.33 12.36 -2.13
C LYS A 277 19.85 11.77 -0.82
N ILE A 278 20.59 12.08 0.23
CA ILE A 278 20.08 11.97 1.60
C ILE A 278 19.56 13.35 2.02
N ASP A 279 18.25 13.46 2.24
CA ASP A 279 17.62 14.67 2.72
C ASP A 279 17.50 14.67 4.24
N LEU A 280 18.30 15.54 4.86
CA LEU A 280 18.30 15.81 6.30
C LEU A 280 17.84 17.24 6.59
N SER A 281 17.31 17.98 5.60
CA SER A 281 17.01 19.41 5.70
C SER A 281 15.96 19.74 6.75
N ILE A 282 15.10 18.77 7.07
CA ILE A 282 14.03 18.87 8.07
C ILE A 282 14.20 17.88 9.24
N LEU A 283 15.39 17.30 9.43
CA LEU A 283 15.68 16.39 10.54
C LEU A 283 15.41 17.06 11.90
N SER A 284 14.55 16.43 12.70
CA SER A 284 14.02 16.95 13.96
C SER A 284 14.12 15.93 15.10
N GLU A 285 14.34 16.43 16.31
CA GLU A 285 14.30 15.62 17.54
C GLU A 285 12.87 15.27 17.98
N PHE A 286 11.88 15.95 17.40
CA PHE A 286 10.46 15.75 17.67
C PHE A 286 9.79 15.21 16.40
N PRO A 287 8.90 14.22 16.52
CA PRO A 287 8.20 13.69 15.36
C PRO A 287 7.28 14.77 14.78
N ASP A 288 7.49 15.13 13.52
CA ASP A 288 6.57 15.94 12.73
C ASP A 288 5.74 15.02 11.84
N TRP A 289 4.55 14.63 12.32
CA TRP A 289 3.63 13.70 11.65
C TRP A 289 2.86 14.29 10.46
N ARG A 290 3.28 15.45 9.95
CA ARG A 290 2.59 16.14 8.85
C ARG A 290 3.44 15.98 7.58
N PRO A 291 2.82 15.72 6.41
CA PRO A 291 3.54 15.77 5.13
C PRO A 291 4.31 17.09 4.99
N PRO A 292 5.40 17.11 4.20
CA PRO A 292 6.51 18.05 4.35
C PRO A 292 6.10 19.45 3.92
N ILE A 293 5.41 20.18 4.80
CA ILE A 293 4.93 21.53 4.48
C ILE A 293 5.53 22.57 5.41
N ASN A 294 6.02 22.27 6.63
CA ASN A 294 6.62 23.29 7.51
C ASN A 294 7.57 22.77 8.63
N GLY A 295 8.47 21.82 8.33
CA GLY A 295 9.53 21.44 9.29
C GLY A 295 10.49 22.62 9.56
N LEU A 296 11.00 22.75 10.79
CA LEU A 296 12.09 23.70 11.06
C LEU A 296 13.37 23.19 10.40
N PRO A 297 14.20 24.06 9.78
CA PRO A 297 15.42 23.62 9.13
C PRO A 297 16.37 22.96 10.14
N SER A 298 16.98 21.84 9.75
CA SER A 298 17.87 21.04 10.58
C SER A 298 19.17 21.77 10.93
N ASN A 299 19.58 22.77 10.12
CA ASN A 299 20.81 23.55 10.22
C ASN A 299 22.04 22.68 10.54
N LEU A 300 22.13 21.53 9.87
CA LEU A 300 23.23 20.61 10.00
C LEU A 300 24.46 21.13 9.26
N THR A 301 25.64 20.82 9.77
CA THR A 301 26.93 21.12 9.11
C THR A 301 27.57 19.82 8.65
N PHE A 302 27.78 19.67 7.35
CA PHE A 302 28.57 18.57 6.81
C PHE A 302 30.06 18.79 7.10
N ILE A 303 30.66 17.85 7.82
CA ILE A 303 32.10 17.87 8.17
C ILE A 303 32.89 16.78 7.42
N GLY A 304 32.27 16.08 6.48
CA GLY A 304 32.94 15.02 5.72
C GLY A 304 33.35 13.85 6.61
N TYR A 305 34.61 13.44 6.54
CA TYR A 305 35.14 12.29 7.28
C TYR A 305 35.84 12.67 8.61
N ASP A 306 35.81 13.96 8.96
CA ASP A 306 36.40 14.45 10.21
C ASP A 306 35.62 13.93 11.44
N GLU A 307 36.31 13.88 12.58
CA GLU A 307 35.68 13.59 13.87
C GLU A 307 34.77 14.73 14.31
N PHE A 308 33.68 14.40 15.01
CA PHE A 308 32.78 15.41 15.59
C PHE A 308 33.54 16.38 16.50
N SER A 309 33.22 17.66 16.37
CA SER A 309 33.82 18.72 17.21
C SER A 309 33.24 18.73 18.63
N GLY A 310 32.08 18.10 18.81
CA GLY A 310 31.28 18.13 20.04
C GLY A 310 30.34 19.33 20.14
N ALA A 311 30.21 20.13 19.08
CA ALA A 311 29.25 21.23 19.00
C ALA A 311 27.80 20.74 18.83
N GLY A 312 27.61 19.52 18.31
CA GLY A 312 26.34 19.04 17.80
C GLY A 312 25.94 19.71 16.48
N ARG A 313 24.89 19.18 15.86
CA ARG A 313 24.39 19.53 14.53
C ARG A 313 25.43 19.31 13.42
N GLU A 314 26.12 18.18 13.48
CA GLU A 314 27.17 17.81 12.54
C GLU A 314 26.80 16.51 11.82
N VAL A 315 27.09 16.43 10.52
CA VAL A 315 26.95 15.24 9.70
C VAL A 315 28.33 14.80 9.26
N ARG A 316 28.68 13.55 9.57
CA ARG A 316 29.94 12.95 9.14
C ARG A 316 29.73 11.63 8.44
N LEU A 317 30.78 11.17 7.77
CA LEU A 317 30.86 9.89 7.09
C LEU A 317 31.89 8.99 7.76
N VAL A 318 31.57 7.71 7.87
CA VAL A 318 32.47 6.66 8.35
C VAL A 318 32.45 5.51 7.35
N SER A 319 33.56 5.31 6.64
CA SER A 319 33.65 4.19 5.70
C SER A 319 33.93 2.87 6.41
N SER A 320 33.20 1.83 6.01
CA SER A 320 33.38 0.45 6.45
C SER A 320 33.77 -0.44 5.26
N GLY A 321 33.95 -1.74 5.51
CA GLY A 321 34.30 -2.70 4.44
C GLY A 321 33.13 -3.06 3.53
N ASP A 322 31.90 -2.80 3.99
CA ASP A 322 30.62 -3.14 3.37
C ASP A 322 29.83 -1.91 2.92
N GLY A 323 30.27 -0.68 3.22
CA GLY A 323 29.58 0.54 2.82
C GLY A 323 30.15 1.81 3.45
N THR A 324 29.31 2.83 3.57
CA THR A 324 29.61 4.07 4.28
C THR A 324 28.45 4.43 5.21
N ASP A 325 28.74 4.69 6.48
CA ASP A 325 27.75 5.17 7.44
C ASP A 325 27.68 6.70 7.41
N VAL A 326 26.46 7.22 7.30
CA VAL A 326 26.14 8.63 7.55
C VAL A 326 25.77 8.75 9.02
N VAL A 327 26.58 9.46 9.80
CA VAL A 327 26.37 9.63 11.24
C VAL A 327 26.08 11.10 11.52
N ILE A 328 24.96 11.34 12.20
CA ILE A 328 24.49 12.68 12.54
C ILE A 328 24.53 12.88 14.04
N ASP A 329 25.27 13.89 14.50
CA ASP A 329 25.22 14.37 15.88
C ASP A 329 24.25 15.55 15.98
N MET A 330 23.17 15.39 16.74
CA MET A 330 22.17 16.44 16.94
C MET A 330 22.39 17.28 18.21
N GLY A 331 23.36 16.95 19.09
CA GLY A 331 23.49 17.69 20.36
C GLY A 331 24.86 17.67 21.04
N PRO A 332 25.21 18.72 21.80
CA PRO A 332 26.53 18.92 22.39
C PRO A 332 26.88 17.96 23.55
N THR A 333 26.04 16.96 23.87
CA THR A 333 26.27 16.02 24.97
C THR A 333 26.01 14.58 24.53
N SER A 334 26.98 13.71 24.84
CA SER A 334 27.22 12.38 24.27
C SER A 334 26.25 11.25 24.64
N TYR A 335 24.97 11.53 24.94
CA TYR A 335 24.00 10.46 25.18
C TYR A 335 22.65 10.80 24.54
N MET A 336 22.34 10.04 23.49
CA MET A 336 21.02 9.83 22.89
C MET A 336 20.50 10.85 21.87
N ARG A 337 21.36 11.40 21.00
CA ARG A 337 20.89 12.15 19.81
C ARG A 337 21.76 11.90 18.59
N LEU A 338 22.17 10.65 18.41
CA LEU A 338 22.86 10.20 17.21
C LEU A 338 21.83 9.55 16.29
N VAL A 339 21.95 9.83 14.99
CA VAL A 339 21.26 9.12 13.91
C VAL A 339 22.34 8.44 13.09
N SER A 340 22.07 7.24 12.59
CA SER A 340 23.01 6.50 11.74
C SER A 340 22.25 5.89 10.59
N ILE A 341 22.73 6.07 9.37
CA ILE A 341 22.17 5.49 8.14
C ILE A 341 23.31 4.74 7.45
N HIS A 342 23.10 3.48 7.08
CA HIS A 342 24.10 2.70 6.36
C HIS A 342 23.86 2.77 4.86
N LEU A 343 24.86 3.19 4.10
CA LEU A 343 24.85 3.17 2.63
C LEU A 343 25.60 1.92 2.16
N GLY A 344 24.87 0.85 1.85
CA GLY A 344 25.39 -0.44 1.43
C GLY A 344 26.19 -0.34 0.13
N GLY A 345 27.37 -0.94 0.09
CA GLY A 345 28.23 -1.00 -1.10
C GLY A 345 28.90 0.33 -1.50
N VAL A 346 28.54 1.45 -0.87
CA VAL A 346 29.11 2.77 -1.18
C VAL A 346 30.51 2.89 -0.60
N THR A 347 31.52 2.79 -1.47
CA THR A 347 32.95 2.87 -1.12
C THR A 347 33.67 4.06 -1.72
N GLN A 348 32.98 4.84 -2.55
CA GLN A 348 33.48 6.09 -3.11
C GLN A 348 33.41 7.23 -2.09
N GLU A 349 34.23 8.26 -2.28
CA GLU A 349 34.19 9.45 -1.45
C GLU A 349 32.93 10.27 -1.78
N LEU A 350 32.12 10.57 -0.76
CA LEU A 350 30.96 11.45 -0.91
C LEU A 350 31.31 12.86 -0.45
N THR A 351 30.69 13.85 -1.09
CA THR A 351 30.80 15.27 -0.74
C THR A 351 29.47 15.78 -0.20
N THR A 352 29.44 17.04 0.22
CA THR A 352 28.19 17.72 0.61
C THR A 352 27.13 17.72 -0.49
N ASP A 353 27.50 17.46 -1.74
CA ASP A 353 26.54 17.42 -2.85
C ASP A 353 25.60 16.23 -2.76
N ALA A 354 25.94 15.16 -2.03
CA ALA A 354 25.05 14.00 -1.82
C ALA A 354 23.96 14.27 -0.76
N PHE A 355 23.92 15.47 -0.16
CA PHE A 355 23.09 15.78 0.99
C PHE A 355 22.26 17.05 0.78
N LEU A 356 21.03 17.05 1.31
CA LEU A 356 20.23 18.26 1.53
C LEU A 356 20.21 18.55 3.05
N LEU A 357 20.62 19.75 3.46
CA LEU A 357 20.86 20.14 4.87
C LEU A 357 20.22 21.49 5.25
#